data_AF-E6PIT6-F1
#
_entry.id   AF-E6PIT6-F1
#
_cell.length_a   1.000
_cell.length_b   1.000
_cell.length_c   1.000
_cell.angle_alpha   90.00
_cell.angle_beta   90.00
_cell.angle_gamma   90.00
#
_symmetry.space_group_name_H-M   'P 1'
#
loop_
_entity.id
_entity.type
_entity.pdbx_description
1 polymer ?
#
loop_
_entity_poly.entity_id
_entity_poly.type
_entity_poly.pdbx_seq_one_letter_code
_entity_poly.pdbx_strand_id
1 'polypeptide(L)' 'MTEFAAKDIFRASGLSLLGVSNSHVEKDVDAIEREEKLSPLLLFRQKIDGKLTIADGYHRLCAVYKFDEDAMIPCKIV' A
#
# COMPACT_ATOMS: atom_id res chain seq x y z
N MET A 1 -14.03 -6.85 -2.50
CA MET A 1 -12.62 -6.57 -2.83
C MET A 1 -12.62 -5.54 -3.94
N THR A 2 -11.71 -4.58 -3.88
CA THR A 2 -11.53 -3.53 -4.89
C THR A 2 -10.03 -3.33 -5.11
N GLU A 3 -9.64 -2.66 -6.18
CA GLU A 3 -8.23 -2.43 -6.51
C GLU A 3 -8.02 -0.94 -6.77
N PHE A 4 -6.89 -0.43 -6.30
CA PHE A 4 -6.47 0.96 -6.52
C PHE A 4 -4.98 1.00 -6.84
N ALA A 5 -4.58 1.96 -7.67
CA ALA A 5 -3.17 2.20 -7.95
C ALA A 5 -2.43 2.63 -6.67
N ALA A 6 -1.19 2.19 -6.52
CA ALA A 6 -0.37 2.51 -5.35
C ALA A 6 -0.27 4.04 -5.12
N LYS A 7 -0.04 4.81 -6.19
CA LYS A 7 0.03 6.29 -6.13
C LYS A 7 -1.26 6.94 -5.62
N ASP A 8 -2.42 6.40 -5.98
CA ASP A 8 -3.71 6.94 -5.56
C ASP A 8 -3.99 6.65 -4.09
N ILE A 9 -3.56 5.49 -3.58
CA ILE A 9 -3.68 5.15 -2.15
C ILE A 9 -2.80 6.09 -1.31
N PHE A 10 -1.58 6.39 -1.75
CA PHE A 10 -0.74 7.40 -1.09
C PHE A 10 -1.38 8.79 -1.11
N ARG A 11 -1.85 9.23 -2.28
CA ARG A 11 -2.51 10.52 -2.45
C ARG A 11 -3.77 10.66 -1.58
N ALA A 12 -4.59 9.61 -1.49
CA ALA A 12 -5.81 9.62 -0.69
C ALA A 12 -5.55 9.52 0.82
N SER A 13 -4.48 8.83 1.24
CA SER A 13 -4.11 8.73 2.66
C SER A 13 -3.35 9.95 3.18
N GLY A 14 -2.69 10.69 2.28
CA GLY A 14 -1.82 11.81 2.64
C GLY A 14 -0.53 11.38 3.34
N LEU A 15 -0.19 10.09 3.29
CA LEU A 15 1.06 9.55 3.83
C LEU A 15 2.20 9.73 2.82
N SER A 16 3.43 9.75 3.32
CA SER A 16 4.64 9.85 2.52
C SER A 16 5.31 8.49 2.39
N LEU A 17 5.98 8.22 1.28
CA LEU A 17 6.72 6.97 1.10
C LEU A 17 7.75 6.77 2.25
N LEU A 18 7.81 5.56 2.79
CA LEU A 18 8.85 5.21 3.76
C LEU A 18 10.24 5.23 3.11
N GLY A 19 11.22 5.73 3.87
CA GLY A 19 12.61 5.86 3.44
C GLY A 19 13.24 4.56 2.94
N VAL A 20 14.39 4.69 2.29
CA VAL A 20 15.06 3.62 1.53
C VAL A 20 15.58 2.49 2.42
N SER A 21 15.69 2.69 3.74
CA SER A 21 16.30 1.75 4.68
C SER A 21 15.33 1.14 5.70
N ASN A 22 14.10 0.80 5.28
CA ASN A 22 13.13 0.13 6.14
C ASN A 22 13.12 -1.37 5.82
N SER A 23 13.61 -2.18 6.77
CA SER A 23 13.74 -3.64 6.62
C SER A 23 12.42 -4.37 6.33
N HIS A 24 11.28 -3.81 6.73
CA HIS A 24 9.97 -4.37 6.39
C HIS A 24 9.61 -4.13 4.93
N VAL A 25 9.95 -2.96 4.40
CA VAL A 25 9.75 -2.64 2.98
C VAL A 25 10.67 -3.50 2.12
N GLU A 26 11.94 -3.66 2.50
CA GLU A 26 12.89 -4.54 1.80
C GLU A 26 12.38 -5.98 1.74
N LYS A 27 11.86 -6.52 2.85
CA LYS A 27 11.26 -7.86 2.87
C LYS A 27 10.08 -8.00 1.90
N ASP A 28 9.22 -6.99 1.83
CA ASP A 28 8.07 -7.01 0.91
C ASP A 28 8.54 -6.84 -0.55
N VAL A 29 9.63 -6.09 -0.80
CA VAL A 29 10.27 -5.98 -2.13
C VAL A 29 10.88 -7.32 -2.55
N ASP A 30 11.62 -8.00 -1.67
CA ASP A 30 12.18 -9.33 -1.94
C ASP A 30 11.09 -10.34 -2.31
N ALA A 31 9.91 -10.25 -1.67
CA ALA A 31 8.76 -11.08 -2.00
C ALA A 31 8.22 -10.77 -3.41
N ILE A 32 8.14 -9.49 -3.79
CA ILE A 32 7.74 -9.07 -5.15
C ILE A 32 8.73 -9.60 -6.20
N GLU A 33 10.04 -9.47 -5.95
CA GLU A 33 11.08 -9.95 -6.87
C GLU A 33 11.07 -11.47 -7.06
N ARG A 34 10.58 -12.21 -6.05
CA ARG A 34 10.39 -13.66 -6.10
C ARG A 34 9.03 -14.09 -6.66
N GLU A 35 8.23 -13.15 -7.15
CA GLU A 35 6.85 -13.36 -7.62
C GLU A 35 5.93 -13.97 -6.53
N GLU A 36 6.26 -13.73 -5.25
CA GLU A 36 5.45 -14.17 -4.12
C GLU A 36 4.23 -13.25 -3.95
N LYS A 37 3.08 -13.84 -3.61
CA LYS A 37 1.85 -13.07 -3.43
C LYS A 37 1.89 -12.30 -2.11
N LEU A 38 1.72 -10.99 -2.21
CA LEU A 38 1.45 -10.14 -1.05
C LEU A 38 -0.03 -10.20 -0.67
N SER A 39 -0.29 -10.11 0.64
CA SER A 39 -1.65 -9.95 1.16
C SER A 39 -2.27 -8.61 0.71
N PRO A 40 -3.61 -8.52 0.58
CA PRO A 40 -4.29 -7.27 0.25
C PRO A 40 -4.15 -6.21 1.35
N LEU A 41 -4.31 -4.95 0.98
CA LEU A 41 -4.32 -3.83 1.93
C LEU A 41 -5.66 -3.72 2.65
N LEU A 42 -5.63 -3.28 3.91
CA LEU A 42 -6.83 -2.95 4.66
C LEU A 42 -6.96 -1.44 4.74
N LEU A 43 -8.05 -0.92 4.18
CA LEU A 43 -8.33 0.50 4.10
C LEU A 43 -9.56 0.83 4.94
N PHE A 44 -9.51 1.94 5.67
CA PHE A 44 -10.65 2.47 6.40
C PHE A 44 -10.93 3.89 5.92
N ARG A 45 -12.16 4.15 5.50
CA ARG A 45 -12.60 5.50 5.11
C ARG A 45 -13.33 6.15 6.28
N GLN A 46 -12.76 7.23 6.82
CA GLN A 46 -13.40 7.98 7.88
C GLN A 46 -14.72 8.60 7.40
N LYS A 47 -15.78 8.47 8.21
CA LYS A 47 -17.12 8.99 7.86
C LYS A 47 -17.22 10.51 7.90
N ILE A 48 -16.38 11.17 8.70
CA ILE A 48 -16.52 12.60 9.03
C ILE A 48 -15.91 13.48 7.93
N ASP A 49 -14.67 13.19 7.53
CA ASP A 49 -13.90 13.99 6.57
C ASP A 49 -13.60 13.25 5.26
N GLY A 50 -13.98 11.98 5.15
CA GLY A 50 -13.70 11.15 3.99
C GLY A 50 -12.23 10.74 3.86
N LYS A 51 -11.37 11.03 4.85
CA LYS A 51 -9.95 10.70 4.82
C LYS A 51 -9.75 9.18 4.82
N LEU A 52 -8.80 8.73 4.00
CA LEU A 52 -8.39 7.34 3.93
C LEU A 52 -7.31 7.04 5.00
N THR A 53 -7.56 6.04 5.82
CA THR A 53 -6.57 5.47 6.73
C THR A 53 -6.15 4.10 6.21
N ILE A 54 -4.84 3.86 6.12
CA ILE A 54 -4.30 2.53 5.86
C ILE A 54 -4.27 1.79 7.20
N ALA A 55 -5.26 0.92 7.42
CA ALA A 55 -5.38 0.17 8.67
C ALA A 55 -4.34 -0.97 8.75
N ASP A 56 -3.98 -1.56 7.61
CA ASP A 56 -2.92 -2.55 7.49
C ASP A 56 -2.32 -2.56 6.08
N GLY A 57 -1.04 -2.89 5.98
CA GLY A 57 -0.30 -3.04 4.72
C GLY A 57 0.44 -1.79 4.24
N TYR A 58 0.72 -0.83 5.11
CA TYR A 58 1.50 0.36 4.75
C TYR A 58 2.90 0.05 4.17
N HIS A 59 3.63 -0.92 4.74
CA HIS A 59 4.93 -1.35 4.21
C HIS A 59 4.80 -2.00 2.83
N ARG A 60 3.79 -2.85 2.63
CA ARG A 60 3.46 -3.45 1.33
C ARG A 60 3.14 -2.39 0.29
N LEU A 61 2.35 -1.36 0.66
CA LEU A 61 2.09 -0.23 -0.23
C LEU A 61 3.41 0.47 -0.62
N CYS A 62 4.30 0.71 0.34
CA CYS A 62 5.60 1.32 0.05
C CYS A 62 6.46 0.43 -0.88
N ALA A 63 6.45 -0.88 -0.67
CA ALA A 63 7.21 -1.83 -1.49
C ALA A 63 6.68 -1.87 -2.92
N VAL A 64 5.36 -2.00 -3.09
CA VAL A 64 4.72 -1.98 -4.41
C VAL A 64 4.98 -0.64 -5.12
N TYR A 65 4.78 0.49 -4.44
CA TYR A 65 5.00 1.81 -5.04
C TYR A 65 6.45 2.03 -5.50
N LYS A 66 7.44 1.50 -4.76
CA LYS A 66 8.85 1.56 -5.17
C LYS A 66 9.13 0.74 -6.43
N PHE A 67 8.41 -0.36 -6.62
CA PHE A 67 8.56 -1.25 -7.76
C PHE A 67 7.80 -0.71 -8.99
N ASP A 68 6.53 -0.34 -8.79
CA ASP A 68 5.63 0.23 -9.79
C ASP A 68 4.55 1.08 -9.09
N GLU A 69 4.61 2.40 -9.27
CA GLU A 69 3.64 3.32 -8.67
C GLU A 69 2.23 3.21 -9.26
N ASP A 70 2.10 2.65 -10.46
CA ASP A 70 0.85 2.44 -11.18
C ASP A 70 0.23 1.05 -10.90
N ALA A 71 0.94 0.19 -10.16
CA ALA A 71 0.46 -1.15 -9.85
C ALA A 71 -0.88 -1.12 -9.10
N MET A 72 -1.82 -1.92 -9.59
CA MET A 72 -3.13 -2.11 -8.99
C MET A 72 -3.03 -3.04 -7.79
N ILE A 73 -3.33 -2.54 -6.60
CA ILE A 73 -3.23 -3.30 -5.35
C ILE A 73 -4.62 -3.75 -4.88
N PRO A 74 -4.83 -5.06 -4.64
CA PRO A 74 -6.03 -5.56 -4.00
C PRO A 74 -6.22 -4.97 -2.60
N CYS A 75 -7.40 -4.40 -2.37
CA CYS A 75 -7.77 -3.70 -1.15
C CYS A 75 -9.10 -4.22 -0.61
N LYS A 76 -9.18 -4.30 0.72
CA LYS A 76 -10.41 -4.46 1.48
C LYS A 76 -10.73 -3.15 2.18
N ILE A 77 -11.87 -2.55 1.85
CA ILE A 77 -12.39 -1.39 2.58
C ILE A 77 -13.27 -1.92 3.72
N VAL A 78 -13.01 -1.45 4.94
CA VAL A 78 -13.79 -1.74 6.15
C VAL A 78 -14.43 -0.49 6.74
#